data_AF-A0A412AXY1-F1
#
_entry.id   AF-A0A412AXY1-F1
#
_cell.length_a   1.000
_cell.length_b   1.000
_cell.length_c   1.000
_cell.angle_alpha   90.00
_cell.angle_beta   90.00
_cell.angle_gamma   90.00
#
_symmetry.space_group_name_H-M   'P 1'
#
loop_
_entity.id
_entity.type
_entity.pdbx_description
1 polymer ?
#
loop_
_entity_poly.entity_id
_entity_poly.type
_entity_poly.pdbx_seq_one_letter_code
_entity_poly.pdbx_strand_id
1 'polypeptide(L)' 'MICCENNFCLYWQDDTCLLENISLSLQGVCQSCVCVDIGGSLLDTLRQKQLERLEGCLPDD' A
#
# COMPACT_ATOMS: atom_id res chain seq x y z
N MET A 1 -16.06 12.97 -15.86
CA MET A 1 -15.69 12.72 -14.45
C MET A 1 -14.87 11.45 -14.46
N ILE A 2 -13.59 11.50 -14.08
CA ILE A 2 -12.71 10.33 -14.06
C ILE A 2 -12.85 9.72 -12.69
N CYS A 3 -13.76 8.74 -12.57
CA CYS A 3 -13.93 7.97 -11.34
C CYS A 3 -12.77 6.98 -11.23
N CYS A 4 -12.08 6.95 -10.08
CA CYS A 4 -11.08 5.94 -9.81
C CYS A 4 -11.78 4.69 -9.29
N GLU A 5 -11.66 3.59 -10.01
CA GLU A 5 -12.25 2.30 -9.58
C GLU A 5 -11.50 1.71 -8.37
N ASN A 6 -10.32 2.23 -8.04
CA ASN A 6 -9.57 1.83 -6.87
C ASN A 6 -10.06 2.59 -5.63
N ASN A 7 -10.86 1.93 -4.80
CA ASN A 7 -11.35 2.46 -3.53
C ASN A 7 -10.23 2.79 -2.52
N PHE A 8 -9.00 2.35 -2.75
CA PHE A 8 -7.82 2.67 -1.93
C PHE A 8 -6.88 3.67 -2.62
N CYS A 9 -7.37 4.43 -3.59
CA CYS A 9 -6.57 5.42 -4.28
C CYS A 9 -6.09 6.52 -3.33
N LEU A 10 -4.78 6.61 -3.13
CA LEU A 10 -4.15 7.59 -2.24
C LEU A 10 -4.27 9.03 -2.76
N TYR A 11 -4.56 9.20 -4.06
CA TYR A 11 -4.75 10.48 -4.73
C TYR A 11 -6.22 10.89 -4.85
N TRP A 12 -7.13 10.18 -4.19
CA TRP A 12 -8.55 10.49 -4.21
C TRP A 12 -8.87 11.65 -3.27
N GLN A 13 -9.49 12.71 -3.79
CA GLN A 13 -9.92 13.87 -3.01
C GLN A 13 -11.19 14.47 -3.64
N ASP A 14 -12.17 14.82 -2.82
CA ASP A 14 -13.43 15.48 -3.25
C ASP A 14 -14.08 14.81 -4.47
N ASP A 15 -14.28 13.49 -4.38
CA ASP A 15 -14.87 12.63 -5.42
C ASP A 15 -14.11 12.60 -6.77
N THR A 16 -12.83 12.97 -6.76
CA THR A 16 -11.99 13.03 -7.96
C THR A 16 -10.62 12.42 -7.70
N CYS A 17 -10.07 11.74 -8.70
CA CYS A 17 -8.68 11.28 -8.68
C CYS A 17 -7.76 12.41 -9.13
N LEU A 18 -6.82 12.84 -8.28
CA LEU A 18 -5.84 13.87 -8.62
C LEU A 18 -4.61 13.33 -9.37
N LEU A 19 -4.51 12.01 -9.54
CA LEU A 19 -3.39 11.41 -10.26
C LEU A 19 -3.56 11.59 -11.77
N GLU A 20 -2.85 12.59 -12.33
CA GLU A 20 -2.91 12.89 -13.77
C GLU A 20 -2.04 11.97 -14.62
N ASN A 21 -0.83 11.63 -14.14
CA ASN A 21 0.09 10.76 -14.86
C ASN A 21 0.95 9.92 -13.91
N ILE A 22 1.49 8.82 -14.45
CA ILE A 22 2.51 8.01 -13.81
C ILE A 22 3.68 7.94 -14.79
N SER A 23 4.86 8.33 -14.32
CA SER A 23 6.09 8.23 -15.10
C SER A 23 6.86 6.98 -14.68
N LEU A 24 7.23 6.14 -15.63
CA LEU A 24 8.01 4.93 -15.42
C LEU A 24 9.44 5.11 -15.95
N SER A 25 10.41 4.48 -15.31
CA SER A 25 11.76 4.33 -15.82
C SER A 25 11.80 3.33 -16.98
N LEU A 26 12.94 3.26 -17.69
CA LEU A 26 13.16 2.24 -18.72
C LEU A 26 13.10 0.79 -18.18
N GLN A 27 13.26 0.59 -16.87
CA GLN A 27 13.09 -0.72 -16.23
C GLN A 27 11.64 -0.98 -15.75
N GLY A 28 10.70 -0.08 -16.04
CA GLY A 28 9.30 -0.22 -15.61
C GLY A 28 9.05 0.17 -14.15
N VAL A 29 9.96 0.91 -13.52
CA VAL A 29 9.82 1.36 -12.12
C VAL A 29 9.20 2.76 -12.08
N CYS A 30 8.23 3.00 -11.21
CA CYS A 30 7.68 4.34 -11.00
C CYS A 30 8.80 5.33 -10.60
N GLN A 31 8.87 6.45 -11.31
CA GLN A 31 9.84 7.52 -11.04
C GLN A 31 9.47 8.33 -9.78
N SER A 32 8.17 8.38 -9.46
CA SER A 32 7.66 8.97 -8.24
C SER A 32 6.79 7.94 -7.54
N CYS A 33 7.32 7.35 -6.47
CA CYS A 33 6.60 6.42 -5.60
C CYS A 33 6.24 7.12 -4.30
N VAL A 34 5.03 6.87 -3.80
CA VAL A 34 4.69 7.19 -2.42
C VAL A 34 5.33 6.12 -1.54
N CYS A 35 6.41 6.48 -0.86
CA CYS A 35 7.02 5.64 0.15
C CYS A 35 6.30 5.88 1.48
N VAL A 36 5.58 4.88 1.98
CA VAL A 36 5.00 4.92 3.32
C VAL A 36 6.06 4.38 4.29
N ASP A 37 6.54 5.25 5.19
CA ASP A 37 7.42 4.81 6.28
C ASP A 37 6.57 4.14 7.37
N ILE A 38 6.69 2.82 7.46
CA ILE A 38 6.13 2.04 8.55
C ILE A 38 7.28 1.78 9.51
N GLY A 39 7.27 2.47 10.66
CA GLY A 39 8.37 2.39 11.63
C GLY A 39 8.81 0.96 11.92
N GLY A 40 10.12 0.72 11.91
CA GLY A 40 10.70 -0.63 11.88
C GLY A 40 10.16 -1.57 12.96
N SER A 41 10.01 -1.09 14.20
CA SER A 41 9.46 -1.87 15.32
C SER A 41 8.01 -2.31 15.10
N LEU A 42 7.18 -1.46 14.50
CA LEU A 42 5.81 -1.78 14.13
C LEU A 42 5.79 -2.82 13.00
N LEU A 43 6.64 -2.63 11.99
CA LEU A 43 6.75 -3.54 10.86
C LEU A 43 7.17 -4.95 11.30
N ASP A 44 8.13 -5.05 12.22
CA ASP A 44 8.60 -6.33 12.76
C ASP A 44 7.52 -7.03 13.59
N THR A 45 6.76 -6.26 14.39
CA THR A 45 5.62 -6.80 15.14
C THR A 45 4.54 -7.35 14.21
N LEU A 46 4.22 -6.63 13.13
CA LEU A 46 3.22 -7.07 12.14
C LEU A 46 3.69 -8.32 11.38
N ARG A 47 4.98 -8.39 11.02
CA ARG A 47 5.58 -9.58 10.41
C ARG A 47 5.47 -10.80 11.31
N GLN A 48 5.83 -10.65 12.59
CA GLN A 48 5.78 -11.74 13.56
C GLN A 48 4.35 -12.27 13.72
N LYS A 49 3.37 -11.38 13.90
CA LYS A 49 1.95 -11.77 13.96
C LYS A 49 1.49 -12.52 12.71
N GLN A 50 1.92 -12.07 11.54
CA GLN A 50 1.53 -12.72 10.29
C GLN A 50 2.18 -14.09 10.14
N LEU A 51 3.42 -14.25 10.59
CA LEU A 51 4.12 -15.53 10.64
C LEU A 51 3.38 -16.52 11.55
N GLU A 52 3.04 -16.08 12.76
CA GLU A 52 2.30 -16.91 13.74
C GLU A 52 0.94 -17.38 13.21
N ARG A 53 0.24 -16.53 12.44
CA ARG A 53 -1.01 -16.91 11.75
C ARG A 53 -0.79 -17.97 10.68
N LEU A 54 0.29 -17.87 9.90
CA LEU A 54 0.62 -18.84 8.85
C LEU A 54 1.08 -20.18 9.42
N GLU A 55 1.80 -20.14 10.53
CA GLU A 55 2.33 -21.32 11.22
C GLU A 55 1.26 -22.01 12.11
N GLY A 56 0.06 -21.43 12.23
CA GLY A 56 -1.03 -21.98 13.03
C GLY A 56 -0.79 -21.90 14.54
N CYS A 57 0.09 -21.00 14.98
CA CYS A 57 0.45 -20.82 16.39
C CYS A 57 -0.49 -19.88 17.16
N LEU A 58 -1.40 -19.20 16.46
CA LEU A 58 -2.44 -18.35 17.06
C LEU A 58 -3.80 -19.06 16.99
N PRO A 59 -4.57 -19.11 18.09
CA PRO A 59 -5.95 -19.56 18.05
C PRO A 59 -6.77 -18.60 17.16
N ASP A 60 -7.66 -19.16 16.35
CA ASP A 60 -8.67 -18.38 15.64
C ASP A 60 -9.54 -17.62 16.66
N ASP A 61 -9.55 -16.28 16.57
CA ASP A 61 -10.52 -15.40 17.25
C ASP A 61 -11.88 -15.47 16.52
#